data_AF-A0A972AT07-F1
#
_entry.id   AF-A0A972AT07-F1
#
_cell.length_a   1.000
_cell.length_b   1.000
_cell.length_c   1.000
_cell.angle_alpha   90.00
_cell.angle_beta   90.00
_cell.angle_gamma   90.00
#
_symmetry.space_group_name_H-M   'P 1'
#
loop_
_entity.id
_entity.type
_entity.pdbx_description
1 polymer ?
#
loop_
_entity_poly.entity_id
_entity_poly.type
_entity_poly.pdbx_seq_one_letter_code
_entity_poly.pdbx_strand_id
1 'polypeptide(L)'
;MRFFRLLLKDLLSLFKDDKEELHLESFSFPDEIPTIMKIAREYFDNGKLEYPVNPYALLFAIREAEKGRKGFEFGIIIAKNTDLETQCRYACQTIVNNVKRFHQYLEEGERSALSERSEDELCSHSAEGKPGFPLKYNDFITFLGSRYAPIGADNDPHNLNAHWVRNVKFFYNIFTGGS
;
A
#
# COMPACT_ATOMS: atom_id res chain seq x y z
N MET A 1 -15.87 8.10 -29.14
CA MET A 1 -14.59 7.90 -28.41
C MET A 1 -13.90 9.18 -27.90
N ARG A 2 -14.06 10.35 -28.53
CA ARG A 2 -13.43 11.62 -28.07
C ARG A 2 -14.07 12.22 -26.81
N PHE A 3 -15.38 12.00 -26.64
CA PHE A 3 -16.17 12.55 -25.52
C PHE A 3 -15.85 11.91 -24.17
N PHE A 4 -15.72 10.58 -24.10
CA PHE A 4 -15.32 9.87 -22.88
C PHE A 4 -13.92 10.26 -22.39
N ARG A 5 -12.97 10.48 -23.31
CA ARG A 5 -11.62 10.96 -22.95
C ARG A 5 -11.63 12.37 -22.36
N LEU A 6 -12.52 13.24 -22.81
CA LEU A 6 -12.66 14.59 -22.27
C LEU A 6 -13.32 14.56 -20.89
N LEU A 7 -14.38 13.76 -20.73
CA LEU A 7 -15.07 13.59 -19.45
C LEU A 7 -14.17 12.95 -18.38
N LEU A 8 -13.31 12.00 -18.76
CA LEU A 8 -12.32 11.41 -17.87
C LEU A 8 -11.24 12.44 -17.47
N LYS A 9 -10.77 13.26 -18.42
CA LYS A 9 -9.81 14.34 -18.12
C LYS A 9 -10.39 15.39 -17.19
N ASP A 10 -11.64 15.80 -17.41
CA ASP A 10 -12.31 16.80 -16.59
C ASP A 10 -12.58 16.25 -15.18
N LEU A 11 -13.01 14.98 -15.08
CA LEU A 11 -13.19 14.28 -13.80
C LEU A 11 -11.86 14.13 -13.04
N LEU A 12 -10.77 13.76 -13.73
CA LEU A 12 -9.43 13.68 -13.15
C LEU A 12 -8.91 15.06 -12.72
N SER A 13 -9.23 16.12 -13.47
CA SER A 13 -8.82 17.49 -13.16
C SER A 13 -9.52 18.07 -11.92
N LEU A 14 -10.74 17.59 -11.63
CA LEU A 14 -11.51 17.97 -10.44
C LEU A 14 -10.94 17.36 -9.15
N PHE A 15 -9.98 16.44 -9.26
CA PHE A 15 -9.31 15.79 -8.14
C PHE A 15 -7.88 16.30 -7.91
N LYS A 16 -7.48 17.41 -8.55
CA LYS A 16 -6.20 18.10 -8.29
C LYS A 16 -6.23 18.82 -6.94
N ASP A 17 -6.07 18.05 -5.86
CA ASP A 17 -5.26 18.48 -4.72
C ASP A 17 -3.84 17.99 -4.97
N ASP A 18 -2.83 18.69 -4.48
CA ASP A 18 -1.37 18.42 -4.65
C ASP A 18 -0.87 17.10 -4.01
N LYS A 19 -1.74 16.08 -3.90
CA LYS A 19 -1.39 14.70 -3.56
C LYS A 19 -1.17 13.94 -4.87
N GLU A 20 0.09 13.89 -5.30
CA GLU A 20 0.69 12.99 -6.31
C GLU A 20 -0.28 12.46 -7.39
N GLU A 21 -0.15 13.00 -8.60
CA GLU A 21 -0.88 12.54 -9.80
C GLU A 21 -0.80 11.01 -9.93
N LEU A 22 -1.95 10.33 -9.90
CA LEU A 22 -2.03 8.88 -10.08
C LEU A 22 -2.05 8.53 -11.58
N HIS A 23 -1.10 7.70 -12.01
CA HIS A 23 -0.93 7.30 -13.40
C HIS A 23 -1.68 5.99 -13.72
N LEU A 24 -3.01 6.05 -13.87
CA LEU A 24 -3.87 4.86 -14.02
C LEU A 24 -4.15 4.47 -15.48
N GLU A 25 -3.42 4.99 -16.47
CA GLU A 25 -3.65 4.71 -17.88
C GLU A 25 -3.46 3.24 -18.26
N SER A 26 -2.62 2.53 -17.50
CA SER A 26 -2.32 1.11 -17.69
C SER A 26 -3.11 0.18 -16.76
N PHE A 27 -4.00 0.72 -15.92
CA PHE A 27 -4.83 -0.07 -15.03
C PHE A 27 -5.81 -0.95 -15.84
N SER A 28 -5.84 -2.25 -15.56
CA SER A 28 -6.59 -3.27 -16.32
C SER A 28 -8.11 -3.15 -16.13
N PHE A 29 -8.57 -2.47 -15.07
CA PHE A 29 -9.98 -2.43 -14.67
C PHE A 29 -10.55 -1.00 -14.64
N PRO A 30 -10.57 -0.27 -15.76
CA PRO A 30 -10.97 1.14 -15.78
C PRO A 30 -12.39 1.39 -15.23
N ASP A 31 -13.30 0.44 -15.41
CA ASP A 31 -14.68 0.54 -14.90
C ASP A 31 -14.78 0.42 -13.37
N GLU A 32 -13.76 -0.13 -12.71
CA GLU A 32 -13.70 -0.24 -11.24
C GLU A 32 -13.19 1.05 -10.57
N ILE A 33 -12.47 1.91 -11.32
CA ILE A 33 -11.81 3.13 -10.80
C ILE A 33 -12.78 4.02 -10.00
N PRO A 34 -13.99 4.36 -10.49
CA PRO A 34 -14.89 5.26 -9.75
C PRO A 34 -15.27 4.71 -8.36
N THR A 35 -15.55 3.41 -8.27
CA THR A 35 -15.91 2.74 -7.02
C THR A 35 -14.72 2.67 -6.07
N ILE A 36 -13.55 2.25 -6.57
CA ILE A 36 -12.32 2.16 -5.78
C ILE A 36 -11.94 3.54 -5.23
N MET A 37 -11.94 4.59 -6.07
CA MET A 37 -11.62 5.95 -5.65
C MET A 37 -12.58 6.49 -4.60
N LYS A 38 -13.89 6.28 -4.80
CA LYS A 38 -14.91 6.70 -3.83
C LYS A 38 -14.62 6.11 -2.45
N ILE A 39 -14.38 4.80 -2.38
CA ILE A 39 -14.13 4.09 -1.13
C ILE A 39 -12.78 4.49 -0.54
N ALA A 40 -11.73 4.61 -1.35
CA ALA A 40 -10.40 5.00 -0.90
C ALA A 40 -10.43 6.34 -0.17
N ARG A 41 -11.17 7.34 -0.68
CA ARG A 41 -11.34 8.64 -0.03
C ARG A 41 -11.94 8.54 1.38
N GLU A 42 -12.95 7.70 1.56
CA GLU A 42 -13.58 7.48 2.88
C GLU A 42 -12.57 6.98 3.94
N TYR A 43 -11.54 6.25 3.51
CA TYR A 43 -10.52 5.67 4.40
C TYR A 43 -9.25 6.51 4.53
N PHE A 44 -8.79 7.14 3.44
CA PHE A 44 -7.46 7.74 3.37
C PHE A 44 -7.48 9.26 3.56
N ASP A 45 -8.59 9.95 3.25
CA ASP A 45 -8.68 11.42 3.37
C ASP A 45 -9.15 11.91 4.74
N ASN A 46 -9.24 11.03 5.75
CA ASN A 46 -9.74 11.41 7.07
C ASN A 46 -8.73 12.18 7.95
N GLY A 47 -7.48 12.36 7.50
CA GLY A 47 -6.44 13.11 8.21
C GLY A 47 -5.95 12.49 9.52
N LYS A 48 -6.36 11.25 9.84
CA LYS A 48 -6.05 10.60 11.13
C LYS A 48 -4.74 9.81 11.11
N LEU A 49 -4.14 9.60 9.95
CA LEU A 49 -3.01 8.70 9.77
C LEU A 49 -2.08 9.23 8.70
N GLU A 50 -0.79 9.26 9.02
CA GLU A 50 0.27 9.46 8.05
C GLU A 50 0.59 8.13 7.37
N TYR A 51 0.58 8.12 6.04
CA TYR A 51 0.85 6.93 5.26
C TYR A 51 2.31 6.93 4.79
N PRO A 52 3.07 5.84 5.00
CA PRO A 52 4.48 5.77 4.60
C PRO A 52 4.69 5.68 3.08
N VAL A 53 3.62 5.48 2.32
CA VAL A 53 3.55 5.42 0.86
C VAL A 53 2.22 6.00 0.42
N ASN A 54 2.05 6.36 -0.86
CA ASN A 54 0.78 6.81 -1.40
C ASN A 54 -0.29 5.69 -1.27
N PRO A 55 -1.32 5.85 -0.42
CA PRO A 55 -2.25 4.75 -0.14
C PRO A 55 -3.20 4.46 -1.30
N TYR A 56 -3.44 5.44 -2.17
CA TYR A 56 -4.24 5.24 -3.38
C TYR A 56 -3.48 4.39 -4.41
N ALA A 57 -2.24 4.77 -4.71
CA ALA A 57 -1.39 4.00 -5.62
C ALA A 57 -1.18 2.56 -5.11
N LEU A 58 -0.99 2.39 -3.80
CA LEU A 58 -0.89 1.06 -3.18
C LEU A 58 -2.17 0.24 -3.37
N LEU A 59 -3.35 0.83 -3.16
CA LEU A 59 -4.62 0.11 -3.32
C LEU A 59 -4.81 -0.38 -4.77
N PHE A 60 -4.52 0.47 -5.76
CA PHE A 60 -4.56 0.07 -7.17
C PHE A 60 -3.50 -0.97 -7.50
N ALA A 61 -2.29 -0.84 -6.96
CA ALA A 61 -1.22 -1.81 -7.16
C ALA A 61 -1.59 -3.20 -6.62
N ILE A 62 -2.23 -3.28 -5.45
CA ILE A 62 -2.76 -4.54 -4.91
C ILE A 62 -3.83 -5.10 -5.85
N ARG A 63 -4.77 -4.27 -6.32
CA ARG A 63 -5.82 -4.72 -7.23
C ARG A 63 -5.26 -5.33 -8.52
N GLU A 64 -4.20 -4.76 -9.09
CA GLU A 64 -3.52 -5.32 -10.26
C GLU A 64 -2.67 -6.54 -9.96
N ALA A 65 -1.94 -6.54 -8.84
CA ALA A 65 -1.09 -7.66 -8.48
C ALA A 65 -1.91 -8.94 -8.21
N GLU A 66 -3.07 -8.80 -7.57
CA GLU A 66 -3.99 -9.90 -7.28
C GLU A 66 -4.75 -10.35 -8.53
N LYS A 67 -5.22 -9.38 -9.33
CA LYS A 67 -6.00 -9.60 -10.55
C LYS A 67 -7.16 -10.59 -10.36
N GLY A 68 -7.71 -10.65 -9.15
CA GLY A 68 -8.69 -11.63 -8.76
C GLY A 68 -10.02 -11.45 -9.49
N ARG A 69 -10.74 -12.56 -9.65
CA ARG A 69 -12.12 -12.57 -10.17
C ARG A 69 -13.07 -11.85 -9.21
N LYS A 70 -14.31 -11.63 -9.65
CA LYS A 70 -15.38 -11.08 -8.80
C LYS A 70 -15.49 -11.79 -7.45
N GLY A 71 -15.52 -11.01 -6.36
CA GLY A 71 -15.51 -11.50 -4.98
C GLY A 71 -14.15 -11.94 -4.46
N PHE A 72 -13.06 -11.63 -5.18
CA PHE A 72 -11.65 -11.88 -4.83
C PHE A 72 -10.73 -10.79 -5.39
N GLU A 73 -11.28 -9.63 -5.78
CA GLU A 73 -10.63 -8.59 -6.57
C GLU A 73 -9.28 -8.18 -5.98
N PHE A 74 -9.20 -8.11 -4.65
CA PHE A 74 -8.02 -7.76 -3.85
C PHE A 74 -7.44 -8.94 -3.05
N GLY A 75 -7.81 -10.19 -3.37
CA GLY A 75 -7.31 -11.35 -2.61
C GLY A 75 -7.83 -11.46 -1.17
N ILE A 76 -8.85 -10.68 -0.78
CA ILE A 76 -9.41 -10.73 0.58
C ILE A 76 -10.32 -11.95 0.75
N ILE A 77 -9.80 -12.99 1.40
CA ILE A 77 -10.52 -14.27 1.60
C ILE A 77 -11.74 -14.11 2.52
N ILE A 78 -11.65 -13.28 3.57
CA ILE A 78 -12.77 -13.07 4.51
C ILE A 78 -14.00 -12.44 3.84
N ALA A 79 -13.79 -11.69 2.75
CA ALA A 79 -14.83 -11.10 1.93
C ALA A 79 -15.09 -11.91 0.65
N LYS A 80 -14.75 -13.22 0.62
CA LYS A 80 -14.94 -14.02 -0.59
C LYS A 80 -16.40 -14.04 -1.04
N ASN A 81 -16.61 -14.04 -2.36
CA ASN A 81 -17.94 -14.06 -3.00
C ASN A 81 -18.82 -12.84 -2.70
N THR A 82 -18.23 -11.70 -2.31
CA THR A 82 -18.95 -10.43 -2.21
C THR A 82 -18.80 -9.60 -3.49
N ASP A 83 -19.22 -8.34 -3.46
CA ASP A 83 -18.98 -7.38 -4.53
C ASP A 83 -17.64 -6.64 -4.38
N LEU A 84 -17.30 -5.89 -5.44
CA LEU A 84 -16.13 -5.02 -5.51
C LEU A 84 -16.08 -4.02 -4.34
N GLU A 85 -17.22 -3.41 -4.00
CA GLU A 85 -17.27 -2.43 -2.91
C GLU A 85 -16.85 -3.06 -1.58
N THR A 86 -17.41 -4.22 -1.23
CA THR A 86 -17.06 -4.93 0.00
C THR A 86 -15.59 -5.34 0.00
N GLN A 87 -15.09 -5.93 -1.09
CA GLN A 87 -13.68 -6.30 -1.24
C GLN A 87 -12.74 -5.11 -1.08
N CYS A 88 -13.07 -3.98 -1.72
CA CYS A 88 -12.30 -2.74 -1.64
C CYS A 88 -12.29 -2.17 -0.21
N ARG A 89 -13.44 -2.18 0.50
CA ARG A 89 -13.52 -1.71 1.90
C ARG A 89 -12.62 -2.53 2.82
N TYR A 90 -12.63 -3.85 2.67
CA TYR A 90 -11.73 -4.72 3.43
C TYR A 90 -10.26 -4.48 3.09
N ALA A 91 -9.92 -4.26 1.81
CA ALA A 91 -8.57 -3.93 1.39
C ALA A 91 -8.10 -2.60 2.02
N CYS A 92 -8.91 -1.54 1.95
CA CYS A 92 -8.62 -0.26 2.60
C CYS A 92 -8.43 -0.41 4.10
N GLN A 93 -9.35 -1.10 4.78
CA GLN A 93 -9.24 -1.34 6.22
C GLN A 93 -7.97 -2.12 6.59
N THR A 94 -7.58 -3.08 5.74
CA THR A 94 -6.34 -3.87 5.91
C THR A 94 -5.11 -2.98 5.78
N ILE A 95 -5.07 -2.08 4.79
CA ILE A 95 -3.98 -1.09 4.64
C ILE A 95 -3.91 -0.22 5.90
N VAL A 96 -5.02 0.41 6.31
CA VAL A 96 -5.07 1.28 7.50
C VAL A 96 -4.55 0.56 8.75
N ASN A 97 -5.01 -0.68 8.97
CA ASN A 97 -4.59 -1.45 10.14
C ASN A 97 -3.09 -1.78 10.11
N ASN A 98 -2.53 -2.07 8.93
CA ASN A 98 -1.12 -2.39 8.81
C ASN A 98 -0.22 -1.15 8.84
N VAL A 99 -0.68 0.02 8.39
CA VAL A 99 0.06 1.27 8.60
C VAL A 99 0.22 1.56 10.09
N LYS A 100 -0.85 1.42 10.89
CA LYS A 100 -0.76 1.55 12.35
C LYS A 100 0.25 0.58 12.97
N ARG A 101 0.23 -0.67 12.53
CA ARG A 101 1.21 -1.69 12.98
C ARG A 101 2.63 -1.38 12.53
N PHE A 102 2.81 -0.74 11.38
CA PHE A 102 4.12 -0.38 10.86
C PHE A 102 4.73 0.77 11.66
N HIS A 103 3.94 1.79 12.01
CA HIS A 103 4.40 2.86 12.91
C HIS A 103 4.84 2.31 14.27
N GLN A 104 4.05 1.43 14.88
CA GLN A 104 4.43 0.73 16.12
C GLN A 104 5.72 -0.06 15.96
N TYR A 105 5.88 -0.78 14.85
CA TYR A 105 7.09 -1.54 14.54
C TYR A 105 8.34 -0.66 14.44
N LEU A 106 8.22 0.53 13.85
CA LEU A 106 9.33 1.50 13.77
C LEU A 106 9.66 2.08 15.15
N GLU A 107 8.66 2.51 15.91
CA GLU A 107 8.84 3.05 17.26
C GLU A 107 9.49 2.04 18.22
N GLU A 108 9.10 0.76 18.13
CA GLU A 108 9.70 -0.32 18.92
C GLU A 108 11.17 -0.55 18.53
N GLY A 109 11.47 -0.58 17.22
CA GLY A 109 12.84 -0.73 16.72
C GLY A 109 13.75 0.43 17.16
N GLU A 110 13.26 1.66 17.11
CA GLU A 110 13.98 2.85 17.60
C GLU A 110 14.22 2.79 19.11
N ARG A 111 13.21 2.39 19.89
CA ARG A 111 13.32 2.27 21.35
C ARG A 111 14.36 1.22 21.76
N SER A 112 14.34 0.06 21.11
CA SER A 112 15.34 -0.99 21.37
C SER A 112 16.75 -0.50 21.05
N ALA A 113 16.93 0.19 19.93
CA ALA A 113 18.21 0.77 19.54
C ALA A 113 18.75 1.81 20.54
N LEU A 114 17.86 2.60 21.16
CA LEU A 114 18.22 3.56 22.20
C LEU A 114 18.57 2.89 23.54
N SER A 115 17.90 1.79 23.90
CA SER A 115 18.17 1.06 25.15
C SER A 115 19.47 0.27 25.15
N GLU A 116 20.00 -0.08 23.97
CA GLU A 116 21.28 -0.79 23.82
C GLU A 116 22.49 0.15 23.77
N ARG A 117 22.27 1.47 23.64
CA ARG A 117 23.34 2.48 23.74
C ARG A 117 23.60 2.80 25.21
N SER A 118 24.82 2.57 25.68
CA SER A 118 25.26 3.03 27.00
C SER A 118 25.23 4.56 27.11
N GLU A 119 24.84 5.10 28.27
CA GLU A 119 24.82 6.55 28.57
C GLU A 119 26.16 7.26 28.21
N ASP A 120 27.28 6.54 28.28
CA ASP A 120 28.62 7.05 27.97
C ASP A 120 28.85 7.41 26.48
N GLU A 121 28.06 6.86 25.53
CA GLU A 121 28.20 7.17 24.09
C GLU A 121 27.45 8.45 23.66
N LEU A 122 26.58 9.02 24.51
CA LEU A 122 25.80 10.21 24.15
C LEU A 122 26.63 11.50 24.02
N CYS A 123 27.84 11.54 24.59
CA CYS A 123 28.68 12.75 24.63
C CYS A 123 29.75 12.85 23.53
N SER A 124 29.79 11.93 22.55
CA SER A 124 30.78 12.03 21.47
C SER A 124 30.21 11.69 20.09
N HIS A 125 30.40 12.65 19.18
CA HIS A 125 30.26 12.58 17.73
C HIS A 125 28.88 12.90 17.13
N SER A 126 28.74 14.18 16.74
CA SER A 126 28.15 14.55 15.45
C SER A 126 28.97 13.88 14.33
N ALA A 127 28.42 12.82 13.72
CA ALA A 127 28.93 12.26 12.47
C ALA A 127 27.78 11.62 11.71
N GLU A 128 27.59 12.09 10.47
CA GLU A 128 26.68 11.54 9.47
C GLU A 128 26.91 10.03 9.30
N GLY A 129 25.84 9.24 9.24
CA GLY A 129 25.86 7.88 8.70
C GLY A 129 26.21 6.72 9.65
N LYS A 130 25.68 6.67 10.89
CA LYS A 130 25.66 5.42 11.68
C LYS A 130 24.53 4.49 11.18
N PRO A 131 24.77 3.18 10.98
CA PRO A 131 23.74 2.27 10.47
C PRO A 131 22.58 2.24 11.47
N GLY A 132 21.38 2.57 10.99
CA GLY A 132 20.15 2.36 11.75
C GLY A 132 20.04 0.91 12.18
N PHE A 133 19.36 0.67 13.29
CA PHE A 133 19.05 -0.66 13.79
C PHE A 133 18.55 -1.58 12.66
N PRO A 134 19.01 -2.85 12.59
CA PRO A 134 18.61 -3.74 11.50
C PRO A 134 17.14 -4.13 11.66
N LEU A 135 16.27 -3.35 11.02
CA LEU A 135 14.85 -3.69 10.89
C LEU A 135 14.71 -4.88 9.94
N LYS A 136 13.93 -5.88 10.36
CA LYS A 136 13.45 -6.98 9.49
C LYS A 136 12.81 -6.47 8.19
N TYR A 137 12.11 -5.34 8.23
CA TYR A 137 11.44 -4.75 7.07
C TYR A 137 11.90 -3.31 6.86
N ASN A 138 12.49 -3.03 5.69
CA ASN A 138 13.02 -1.71 5.35
C ASN A 138 12.00 -0.78 4.69
N ASP A 139 10.84 -1.31 4.28
CA ASP A 139 9.77 -0.53 3.65
C ASP A 139 8.39 -1.11 3.96
N PHE A 140 7.38 -0.25 3.87
CA PHE A 140 6.00 -0.61 4.22
C PHE A 140 5.41 -1.68 3.31
N ILE A 141 5.72 -1.71 2.01
CA ILE A 141 5.14 -2.69 1.08
C ILE A 141 5.66 -4.09 1.40
N THR A 142 6.95 -4.22 1.73
CA THR A 142 7.52 -5.49 2.20
C THR A 142 6.91 -5.91 3.54
N PHE A 143 6.75 -4.98 4.48
CA PHE A 143 6.08 -5.24 5.76
C PHE A 143 4.63 -5.72 5.56
N LEU A 144 3.88 -5.07 4.66
CA LEU A 144 2.50 -5.42 4.33
C LEU A 144 2.44 -6.80 3.66
N GLY A 145 3.29 -7.07 2.69
CA GLY A 145 3.31 -8.35 1.96
C GLY A 145 3.49 -9.56 2.88
N SER A 146 4.32 -9.44 3.92
CA SER A 146 4.49 -10.51 4.93
C SER A 146 3.21 -10.89 5.69
N ARG A 147 2.16 -10.06 5.62
CA ARG A 147 0.87 -10.24 6.29
C ARG A 147 -0.30 -10.42 5.31
N TYR A 148 -0.22 -9.75 4.16
CA TYR A 148 -1.24 -9.81 3.12
C TYR A 148 -1.14 -11.10 2.30
N ALA A 149 0.09 -11.48 1.94
CA ALA A 149 0.40 -12.67 1.16
C ALA A 149 1.62 -13.39 1.79
N PRO A 150 1.45 -14.00 2.98
CA PRO A 150 2.54 -14.71 3.64
C PRO A 150 3.00 -15.93 2.82
N ILE A 151 4.31 -16.09 2.68
CA ILE A 151 4.90 -17.26 2.01
C ILE A 151 4.64 -18.51 2.85
N GLY A 152 4.19 -19.59 2.21
CA GLY A 152 3.86 -20.85 2.87
C GLY A 152 2.48 -20.87 3.55
N ALA A 153 1.59 -19.94 3.20
CA ALA A 153 0.20 -20.00 3.64
C ALA A 153 -0.49 -21.25 3.07
N ASP A 154 -1.33 -21.92 3.87
CA ASP A 154 -2.03 -23.15 3.47
C ASP A 154 -2.89 -22.98 2.20
N ASN A 155 -3.36 -21.76 1.95
CA ASN A 155 -4.18 -21.41 0.80
C ASN A 155 -3.38 -20.99 -0.45
N ASP A 156 -2.04 -21.15 -0.45
CA ASP A 156 -1.15 -20.86 -1.58
C ASP A 156 -0.33 -22.10 -1.99
N PRO A 157 -0.97 -23.15 -2.53
CA PRO A 157 -0.32 -24.42 -2.88
C PRO A 157 0.70 -24.29 -4.03
N HIS A 158 0.70 -23.17 -4.75
CA HIS A 158 1.58 -22.90 -5.88
C HIS A 158 2.68 -21.89 -5.54
N ASN A 159 2.78 -21.44 -4.28
CA ASN A 159 3.76 -20.48 -3.81
C ASN A 159 3.75 -19.15 -4.60
N LEU A 160 2.56 -18.70 -5.02
CA LEU A 160 2.37 -17.45 -5.76
C LEU A 160 2.63 -16.22 -4.88
N ASN A 161 2.44 -16.35 -3.56
CA ASN A 161 2.69 -15.29 -2.58
C ASN A 161 4.15 -14.82 -2.60
N ALA A 162 5.10 -15.69 -2.99
CA ALA A 162 6.50 -15.33 -3.15
C ALA A 162 6.75 -14.22 -4.17
N HIS A 163 5.80 -13.98 -5.08
CA HIS A 163 5.89 -12.92 -6.10
C HIS A 163 5.11 -11.65 -5.74
N TRP A 164 4.31 -11.68 -4.68
CA TRP A 164 3.37 -10.61 -4.35
C TRP A 164 4.06 -9.26 -4.17
N VAL A 165 5.09 -9.19 -3.31
CA VAL A 165 5.81 -7.93 -3.02
C VAL A 165 6.43 -7.33 -4.28
N ARG A 166 7.03 -8.18 -5.14
CA ARG A 166 7.62 -7.73 -6.40
C ARG A 166 6.56 -7.12 -7.32
N ASN A 167 5.41 -7.80 -7.45
CA ASN A 167 4.34 -7.37 -8.35
C ASN A 167 3.68 -6.08 -7.84
N VAL A 168 3.40 -5.98 -6.54
CA VAL A 168 2.83 -4.76 -5.95
C VAL A 168 3.79 -3.58 -6.09
N LYS A 169 5.10 -3.76 -5.82
CA LYS A 169 6.08 -2.69 -6.04
C LYS A 169 6.17 -2.24 -7.50
N PHE A 170 6.10 -3.19 -8.43
CA PHE A 170 6.09 -2.89 -9.86
C PHE A 170 4.90 -2.01 -10.25
N PHE A 171 3.67 -2.39 -9.89
CA PHE A 171 2.49 -1.59 -10.21
C PHE A 171 2.42 -0.29 -9.42
N TYR A 172 2.87 -0.28 -8.16
CA TYR A 172 2.96 0.93 -7.35
C TYR A 172 3.83 1.98 -8.05
N ASN A 173 5.03 1.59 -8.51
CA ASN A 173 5.93 2.49 -9.24
C ASN A 173 5.27 3.06 -10.50
N ILE A 174 4.59 2.22 -11.29
CA ILE A 174 3.85 2.68 -12.48
C ILE A 174 2.82 3.75 -12.08
N PHE A 175 2.03 3.50 -11.04
CA PHE A 175 0.93 4.37 -10.64
C PHE A 175 1.37 5.65 -9.93
N THR A 176 2.60 5.72 -9.43
CA THR A 176 3.22 6.95 -8.92
C THR A 176 4.13 7.65 -9.93
N GLY A 177 4.16 7.21 -11.20
CA GLY A 177 4.97 7.84 -12.24
C GLY A 177 6.47 7.53 -12.12
N GLY A 178 6.84 6.52 -11.33
CA GLY A 178 8.20 5.99 -11.26
C GLY A 178 8.58 5.32 -12.59
N SER A 179 9.73 5.72 -13.13
CA SER A 179 10.32 5.14 -14.35
C SER A 179 10.96 3.78 -14.12
#